data_AF-A0A2E3H5P5-F1
#
_entry.id   AF-A0A2E3H5P5-F1
#
_cell.length_a   1.000
_cell.length_b   1.000
_cell.length_c   1.000
_cell.angle_alpha   90.00
_cell.angle_beta   90.00
_cell.angle_gamma   90.00
#
_symmetry.space_group_name_H-M   'P 1'
#
loop_
_entity.id
_entity.type
_entity.pdbx_description
1 polymer ?
#
loop_
_entity_poly.entity_id
_entity_poly.type
_entity_poly.pdbx_seq_one_letter_code
_entity_poly.pdbx_strand_id
1 'polypeptide(L)'
;MSSFGRRRFMAFAGAAVLTGCSAKSRFSVSQQPEAAAGVQPLFVATSRAADPVPIAYGKERANRLSFAQLSISVPHAHQAGNIELPPSNTVDPAKHFALVGAKTLPGADSFVRAVQRDAAQSSEEAVLFVHGYNNNFSDSVYRHAQIAWDYELRGPQIHFAWPSAAHPLEYAYDRDSVLIARDHLATLLRTLLHKNGLRLSLVGHSMGSLLIMEALRQIGLTDRQGTIDKLASVTLVSPDIDMDLFRSQAASLGRLPQPFIVAVAQNDRLLGLASGLSGGAARLGSVEDLDQLEALGISTIDMTGLGNGGNNHFLPGTSSAAIALIKGLREAAPGPLSTLTLGPVNITLSR
;
A
#
# COMPACT_ATOMS: atom_id res chain seq x y z
N MET A 1 15.93 -41.35 40.99
CA MET A 1 15.04 -40.20 41.29
C MET A 1 15.90 -38.95 41.42
N SER A 2 15.92 -38.07 40.43
CA SER A 2 16.36 -36.67 40.64
C SER A 2 15.67 -35.77 39.62
N SER A 3 14.76 -34.93 40.14
CA SER A 3 13.86 -34.04 39.40
C SER A 3 14.55 -32.74 38.95
N PHE A 4 15.81 -32.82 38.50
CA PHE A 4 16.65 -31.63 38.28
C PHE A 4 16.76 -31.17 36.82
N GLY A 5 16.00 -31.77 35.89
CA GLY A 5 16.13 -31.51 34.44
C GLY A 5 15.00 -30.71 33.77
N ARG A 6 13.84 -30.51 34.41
CA ARG A 6 12.65 -29.95 33.72
C ARG A 6 12.38 -28.46 33.96
N ARG A 7 12.97 -27.84 34.99
CA ARG A 7 12.69 -26.42 35.32
C ARG A 7 13.53 -25.39 34.56
N ARG A 8 14.63 -25.79 33.93
CA ARG A 8 15.48 -24.88 33.14
C ARG A 8 15.12 -24.81 31.64
N PHE A 9 14.32 -25.76 31.13
CA PHE A 9 13.87 -25.73 29.73
C PHE A 9 12.65 -24.82 29.50
N MET A 10 11.88 -24.49 30.55
CA MET A 10 10.79 -23.50 30.45
C MET A 10 11.26 -22.04 30.63
N ALA A 11 12.49 -21.80 31.09
CA ALA A 11 12.98 -20.44 31.31
C ALA A 11 13.57 -19.78 30.05
N PHE A 12 13.84 -20.54 28.99
CA PHE A 12 14.36 -20.01 27.71
C PHE A 12 13.30 -19.91 26.60
N ALA A 13 12.11 -20.51 26.78
CA ALA A 13 11.00 -20.40 25.83
C ALA A 13 10.15 -19.12 26.04
N GLY A 14 10.38 -18.36 27.12
CA GLY A 14 9.59 -17.18 27.48
C GLY A 14 10.16 -15.82 27.01
N ALA A 15 11.35 -15.78 26.39
CA ALA A 15 12.04 -14.52 26.09
C ALA A 15 11.92 -14.03 24.63
N ALA A 16 11.18 -14.74 23.76
CA ALA A 16 11.13 -14.44 22.32
C ALA A 16 9.79 -13.84 21.81
N VAL A 17 8.93 -13.32 22.69
CA VAL A 17 7.60 -12.77 22.31
C VAL A 17 7.49 -11.24 22.45
N LEU A 18 8.53 -10.53 22.89
CA LEU A 18 8.39 -9.10 23.28
C LEU A 18 8.79 -8.05 22.24
N THR A 19 8.99 -8.39 20.96
CA THR A 19 9.32 -7.37 19.93
C THR A 19 8.14 -6.97 19.01
N GLY A 20 6.90 -7.40 19.31
CA GLY A 20 5.75 -7.17 18.43
C GLY A 20 4.92 -5.90 18.66
N CYS A 21 5.12 -5.18 19.78
CA CYS A 21 4.27 -4.04 20.15
C CYS A 21 4.98 -2.70 19.93
N SER A 22 5.23 -2.33 18.66
CA SER A 22 5.50 -0.93 18.37
C SER A 22 4.20 -0.15 18.55
N ALA A 23 4.22 0.90 19.37
CA ALA A 23 3.08 1.79 19.54
C ALA A 23 2.67 2.35 18.18
N LYS A 24 1.38 2.23 17.85
CA LYS A 24 0.84 2.72 16.57
C LYS A 24 0.87 4.25 16.54
N SER A 25 1.22 4.84 15.40
CA SER A 25 1.37 6.29 15.32
C SER A 25 0.02 7.00 15.47
N ARG A 26 0.06 8.25 15.92
CA ARG A 26 -1.05 9.20 15.80
C ARG A 26 -0.55 10.36 14.96
N PHE A 27 -1.45 11.12 14.34
CA PHE A 27 -1.00 12.36 13.71
C PHE A 27 -0.39 13.27 14.76
N SER A 28 0.84 13.68 14.47
CA SER A 28 1.54 14.71 15.20
C SER A 28 1.32 16.00 14.42
N VAL A 29 0.57 16.94 15.01
CA VAL A 29 0.16 18.15 14.31
C VAL A 29 1.18 19.26 14.57
N SER A 30 1.64 19.92 13.51
CA SER A 30 2.46 21.12 13.59
C SER A 30 1.85 22.27 12.81
N GLN A 31 2.07 23.50 13.28
CA GLN A 31 1.66 24.74 12.60
C GLN A 31 2.84 25.42 11.88
N GLN A 32 4.00 24.76 11.80
CA GLN A 32 5.24 25.31 11.23
C GLN A 32 5.72 24.49 10.03
N PRO A 33 4.96 24.45 8.91
CA PRO A 33 5.36 23.71 7.71
C PRO A 33 6.70 24.20 7.12
N GLU A 34 7.05 25.47 7.32
CA GLU A 34 8.27 26.10 6.80
C GLU A 34 9.57 25.56 7.39
N ALA A 35 9.51 24.85 8.51
CA ALA A 35 10.67 24.20 9.11
C ALA A 35 11.04 22.87 8.42
N ALA A 36 10.15 22.34 7.57
CA ALA A 36 10.34 21.08 6.86
C ALA A 36 11.07 21.27 5.52
N ALA A 37 11.62 20.18 4.97
CA ALA A 37 12.22 20.18 3.64
C ALA A 37 11.17 20.38 2.54
N GLY A 38 9.96 19.91 2.79
CA GLY A 38 8.82 20.08 1.91
C GLY A 38 7.56 19.52 2.51
N VAL A 39 6.48 19.61 1.72
CA VAL A 39 5.15 19.14 2.10
C VAL A 39 4.61 18.26 0.99
N GLN A 40 4.25 17.03 1.33
CA GLN A 40 3.59 16.09 0.45
C GLN A 40 2.06 16.19 0.62
N PRO A 41 1.31 16.70 -0.36
CA PRO A 41 -0.15 16.68 -0.33
C PRO A 41 -0.67 15.27 -0.64
N LEU A 42 -1.73 14.87 0.06
CA LEU A 42 -2.46 13.61 -0.16
C LEU A 42 -3.96 13.87 -0.24
N PHE A 43 -4.62 13.28 -1.23
CA PHE A 43 -6.07 13.20 -1.32
C PHE A 43 -6.54 11.90 -0.69
N VAL A 44 -7.27 11.97 0.43
CA VAL A 44 -7.72 10.78 1.16
C VAL A 44 -9.19 10.50 0.87
N ALA A 45 -9.48 9.26 0.49
CA ALA A 45 -10.82 8.68 0.52
C ALA A 45 -10.82 7.52 1.54
N THR A 46 -11.75 7.53 2.47
CA THR A 46 -11.74 6.55 3.59
C THR A 46 -13.11 5.97 3.85
N SER A 47 -13.15 4.66 4.10
CA SER A 47 -14.33 3.92 4.56
C SER A 47 -14.25 3.61 6.07
N ARG A 48 -13.35 4.27 6.79
CA ARG A 48 -13.26 4.25 8.25
C ARG A 48 -14.29 5.19 8.88
N ALA A 49 -14.82 4.84 10.04
CA ALA A 49 -15.63 5.75 10.84
C ALA A 49 -14.76 6.88 11.41
N ALA A 50 -15.31 8.09 11.43
CA ALA A 50 -14.67 9.23 12.05
C ALA A 50 -14.55 8.99 13.57
N ASP A 51 -13.40 9.36 14.12
CA ASP A 51 -13.14 9.42 15.56
C ASP A 51 -13.39 10.88 16.03
N PRO A 52 -13.90 11.13 17.26
CA PRO A 52 -14.23 12.48 17.77
C PRO A 52 -13.15 13.57 17.70
N VAL A 53 -11.90 13.28 17.35
CA VAL A 53 -10.83 14.27 17.14
C VAL A 53 -10.85 14.76 15.68
N PRO A 54 -10.67 16.07 15.40
CA PRO A 54 -10.70 16.57 14.04
C PRO A 54 -9.70 15.83 13.13
N ILE A 55 -10.23 15.11 12.15
CA ILE A 55 -9.52 14.39 11.08
C ILE A 55 -8.66 13.22 11.61
N ALA A 56 -9.24 12.48 12.57
CA ALA A 56 -8.81 11.13 12.92
C ALA A 56 -9.90 10.13 12.51
N TYR A 57 -9.49 9.02 11.90
CA TYR A 57 -10.38 7.92 11.56
C TYR A 57 -9.96 6.66 12.33
N GLY A 58 -10.93 6.01 12.95
CA GLY A 58 -10.72 4.83 13.78
C GLY A 58 -10.56 3.55 12.98
N LYS A 59 -10.61 2.42 13.70
CA LYS A 59 -10.67 1.09 13.06
C LYS A 59 -12.07 0.69 12.60
N GLU A 60 -13.12 1.36 13.10
CA GLU A 60 -14.50 1.00 12.79
C GLU A 60 -14.88 1.26 11.33
N ARG A 61 -15.84 0.47 10.83
CA ARG A 61 -16.32 0.51 9.45
C ARG A 61 -17.38 1.59 9.29
N ALA A 62 -17.24 2.44 8.28
CA ALA A 62 -18.27 3.40 7.87
C ALA A 62 -19.13 2.85 6.73
N ASN A 63 -20.39 3.29 6.69
CA ASN A 63 -21.31 2.95 5.60
C ASN A 63 -21.16 3.85 4.35
N ARG A 64 -20.31 4.88 4.42
CA ARG A 64 -20.08 5.85 3.35
C ARG A 64 -18.62 6.29 3.32
N LEU A 65 -18.17 6.71 2.15
CA LEU A 65 -16.86 7.34 2.00
C LEU A 65 -16.85 8.73 2.62
N SER A 66 -15.74 9.04 3.30
CA SER A 66 -15.36 10.40 3.67
C SER A 66 -14.14 10.83 2.87
N PHE A 67 -14.01 12.13 2.64
CA PHE A 67 -12.97 12.70 1.79
C PHE A 67 -12.23 13.82 2.50
N ALA A 68 -10.91 13.87 2.32
CA ALA A 68 -10.08 14.94 2.85
C ALA A 68 -8.86 15.20 1.94
N GLN A 69 -8.25 16.36 2.10
CA GLN A 69 -6.90 16.64 1.64
C GLN A 69 -6.02 16.84 2.87
N LEU A 70 -4.93 16.07 2.96
CA LEU A 70 -3.94 16.18 4.03
C LEU A 70 -2.64 16.74 3.46
N SER A 71 -1.88 17.41 4.30
CA SER A 71 -0.57 17.96 3.98
C SER A 71 0.42 17.45 5.02
N ILE A 72 1.35 16.63 4.56
CA ILE A 72 2.33 15.95 5.42
C ILE A 72 3.68 16.59 5.18
N SER A 73 4.30 17.12 6.24
CA SER A 73 5.67 17.61 6.18
C SER A 73 6.67 16.46 6.09
N VAL A 74 7.74 16.67 5.34
CA VAL A 74 8.88 15.75 5.23
C VAL A 74 10.14 16.47 5.76
N PRO A 75 10.86 15.88 6.75
CA PRO A 75 11.96 16.56 7.39
C PRO A 75 13.23 16.64 6.52
N HIS A 76 14.10 17.60 6.81
CA HIS A 76 15.41 17.73 6.12
C HIS A 76 16.33 16.53 6.34
N ALA A 77 16.22 15.88 7.50
CA ALA A 77 16.99 14.70 7.84
C ALA A 77 16.40 13.39 7.30
N HIS A 78 15.37 13.46 6.45
CA HIS A 78 14.66 12.29 5.96
C HIS A 78 15.58 11.32 5.22
N GLN A 79 15.45 10.04 5.56
CA GLN A 79 16.13 8.94 4.88
C GLN A 79 15.11 8.06 4.17
N ALA A 80 15.39 7.74 2.90
CA ALA A 80 14.48 6.94 2.09
C ALA A 80 14.11 5.61 2.76
N GLY A 81 12.81 5.32 2.79
CA GLY A 81 12.21 4.14 3.41
C GLY A 81 11.83 4.31 4.89
N ASN A 82 12.32 5.34 5.56
CA ASN A 82 12.05 5.61 6.97
C ASN A 82 10.87 6.57 7.15
N ILE A 83 10.21 6.48 8.30
CA ILE A 83 9.25 7.51 8.73
C ILE A 83 9.76 8.01 10.07
N GLU A 84 10.39 9.18 10.07
CA GLU A 84 10.92 9.80 11.27
C GLU A 84 9.75 10.33 12.14
N LEU A 85 9.31 9.53 13.10
CA LEU A 85 8.26 9.90 14.05
C LEU A 85 8.86 10.51 15.32
N PRO A 86 8.17 11.47 15.97
CA PRO A 86 8.67 12.05 17.20
C PRO A 86 8.65 11.00 18.34
N PRO A 87 9.66 11.02 19.23
CA PRO A 87 9.72 10.09 20.38
C PRO A 87 8.68 10.42 21.46
N SER A 88 8.05 11.60 21.40
CA SER A 88 7.03 12.10 22.32
C SER A 88 5.97 12.90 21.56
N ASN A 89 5.05 13.54 22.27
CA ASN A 89 4.00 14.36 21.64
C ASN A 89 4.53 15.64 20.99
N THR A 90 5.77 16.04 21.25
CA THR A 90 6.37 17.23 20.65
C THR A 90 6.92 16.89 19.27
N VAL A 91 6.33 17.50 18.24
CA VAL A 91 6.75 17.32 16.84
C VAL A 91 7.55 18.52 16.35
N ASP A 92 8.57 18.22 15.56
CA ASP A 92 9.48 19.20 14.95
C ASP A 92 9.55 18.85 13.47
N PRO A 93 8.91 19.61 12.57
CA PRO A 93 8.90 19.33 11.13
C PRO A 93 10.28 19.33 10.47
N ALA A 94 11.31 19.90 11.10
CA ALA A 94 12.68 19.81 10.60
C ALA A 94 13.26 18.39 10.79
N LYS A 95 12.71 17.61 11.71
CA LYS A 95 13.22 16.28 12.13
C LYS A 95 12.23 15.14 11.94
N HIS A 96 10.93 15.44 11.90
CA HIS A 96 9.87 14.44 11.92
C HIS A 96 8.82 14.69 10.84
N PHE A 97 8.19 13.61 10.39
CA PHE A 97 6.93 13.70 9.67
C PHE A 97 5.83 14.26 10.57
N ALA A 98 5.08 15.23 10.05
CA ALA A 98 3.98 15.85 10.79
C ALA A 98 2.80 16.18 9.87
N LEU A 99 1.58 16.11 10.40
CA LEU A 99 0.40 16.69 9.78
C LEU A 99 0.45 18.20 9.93
N VAL A 100 0.65 18.92 8.82
CA VAL A 100 0.76 20.40 8.81
C VAL A 100 -0.45 21.08 8.16
N GLY A 101 -1.36 20.31 7.57
CA GLY A 101 -2.60 20.81 7.00
C GLY A 101 -3.61 19.70 6.81
N ALA A 102 -4.88 19.99 7.05
CA ALA A 102 -5.95 19.02 6.90
C ALA A 102 -7.25 19.74 6.53
N LYS A 103 -7.87 19.30 5.45
CA LYS A 103 -9.08 19.93 4.88
C LYS A 103 -10.09 18.85 4.51
N THR A 104 -11.25 18.84 5.17
CA THR A 104 -12.38 17.99 4.77
C THR A 104 -12.92 18.42 3.41
N LEU A 105 -13.19 17.44 2.55
CA LEU A 105 -13.82 17.64 1.25
C LEU A 105 -15.28 17.15 1.33
N PRO A 106 -16.29 17.99 1.04
CA PRO A 106 -17.70 17.69 1.32
C PRO A 106 -18.27 16.43 0.65
N GLY A 107 -17.64 15.92 -0.41
CA GLY A 107 -18.10 14.73 -1.12
C GLY A 107 -17.27 14.38 -2.35
N ALA A 108 -17.64 13.28 -3.00
CA ALA A 108 -16.90 12.69 -4.13
C ALA A 108 -16.65 13.70 -5.27
N ASP A 109 -17.64 14.53 -5.61
CA ASP A 109 -17.48 15.56 -6.64
C ASP A 109 -16.42 16.62 -6.31
N SER A 110 -16.37 17.06 -5.04
CA SER A 110 -15.35 18.01 -4.58
C SER A 110 -13.96 17.37 -4.56
N PHE A 111 -13.91 16.07 -4.24
CA PHE A 111 -12.70 15.26 -4.24
C PHE A 111 -12.13 15.10 -5.65
N VAL A 112 -12.95 14.63 -6.60
CA VAL A 112 -12.54 14.45 -8.00
C VAL A 112 -12.07 15.76 -8.62
N ARG A 113 -12.79 16.88 -8.38
CA ARG A 113 -12.35 18.20 -8.88
C ARG A 113 -10.99 18.62 -8.31
N ALA A 114 -10.70 18.30 -7.05
CA ALA A 114 -9.42 18.64 -6.44
C ALA A 114 -8.28 17.81 -7.04
N VAL A 115 -8.48 16.50 -7.18
CA VAL A 115 -7.54 15.58 -7.85
C VAL A 115 -7.28 16.00 -9.30
N GLN A 116 -8.34 16.31 -10.06
CA GLN A 116 -8.21 16.72 -11.46
C GLN A 116 -7.47 18.06 -11.61
N ARG A 117 -7.67 19.00 -10.69
CA ARG A 117 -6.93 20.27 -10.69
C ARG A 117 -5.45 20.02 -10.47
N ASP A 118 -5.11 19.19 -9.50
CA ASP A 118 -3.73 18.83 -9.19
C ASP A 118 -3.04 18.07 -10.35
N ALA A 119 -3.79 17.17 -11.01
CA ALA A 119 -3.33 16.47 -12.22
C ALA A 119 -3.04 17.47 -13.36
N ALA A 120 -3.94 18.43 -13.58
CA ALA A 120 -3.77 19.44 -14.62
C ALA A 120 -2.59 20.39 -14.34
N GLN A 121 -2.30 20.68 -13.06
CA GLN A 121 -1.19 21.54 -12.66
C GLN A 121 0.17 20.85 -12.77
N SER A 122 0.25 19.58 -12.37
CA SER A 122 1.47 18.79 -12.47
C SER A 122 1.74 18.28 -13.88
N SER A 123 0.69 18.06 -14.68
CA SER A 123 0.74 17.30 -15.95
C SER A 123 1.26 15.87 -15.78
N GLU A 124 1.11 15.32 -14.58
CA GLU A 124 1.66 14.02 -14.16
C GLU A 124 0.53 13.04 -13.82
N GLU A 125 0.87 11.76 -13.84
CA GLU A 125 -0.04 10.67 -13.53
C GLU A 125 -0.45 10.65 -12.04
N ALA A 126 -1.72 10.36 -11.78
CA ALA A 126 -2.21 10.15 -10.43
C ALA A 126 -1.92 8.72 -9.93
N VAL A 127 -1.61 8.58 -8.65
CA VAL A 127 -1.39 7.28 -8.00
C VAL A 127 -2.44 7.09 -6.92
N LEU A 128 -3.16 5.97 -6.95
CA LEU A 128 -4.02 5.53 -5.85
C LEU A 128 -3.34 4.39 -5.09
N PHE A 129 -2.96 4.67 -3.85
CA PHE A 129 -2.34 3.71 -2.95
C PHE A 129 -3.36 3.12 -1.96
N VAL A 130 -3.38 1.79 -1.87
CA VAL A 130 -4.20 1.01 -0.92
C VAL A 130 -3.27 0.29 0.06
N HIS A 131 -3.33 0.67 1.34
CA HIS A 131 -2.47 0.09 2.37
C HIS A 131 -2.80 -1.37 2.68
N GLY A 132 -1.85 -2.07 3.32
CA GLY A 132 -2.03 -3.45 3.77
C GLY A 132 -2.64 -3.58 5.17
N TYR A 133 -2.61 -4.81 5.67
CA TYR A 133 -3.06 -5.21 7.01
C TYR A 133 -2.27 -4.55 8.15
N ASN A 134 -2.87 -4.47 9.35
CA ASN A 134 -2.24 -3.97 10.57
C ASN A 134 -1.75 -2.51 10.48
N ASN A 135 -2.51 -1.65 9.80
CA ASN A 135 -2.24 -0.22 9.71
C ASN A 135 -3.38 0.58 10.31
N ASN A 136 -3.08 1.51 11.22
CA ASN A 136 -4.06 2.53 11.57
C ASN A 136 -4.08 3.63 10.50
N PHE A 137 -4.97 4.61 10.65
CA PHE A 137 -5.12 5.69 9.67
C PHE A 137 -3.86 6.55 9.51
N SER A 138 -3.19 6.92 10.61
CA SER A 138 -1.99 7.76 10.55
C SER A 138 -0.78 7.02 9.98
N ASP A 139 -0.58 5.76 10.38
CA ASP A 139 0.47 4.88 9.87
C ASP A 139 0.38 4.77 8.34
N SER A 140 -0.82 4.52 7.82
CA SER A 140 -1.04 4.33 6.38
C SER A 140 -0.86 5.61 5.58
N VAL A 141 -1.29 6.76 6.14
CA VAL A 141 -1.13 8.08 5.50
C VAL A 141 0.34 8.49 5.48
N TYR A 142 1.07 8.39 6.60
CA TYR A 142 2.49 8.72 6.63
C TYR A 142 3.30 7.82 5.70
N ARG A 143 2.96 6.53 5.63
CA ARG A 143 3.61 5.61 4.69
C ARG A 143 3.38 6.02 3.23
N HIS A 144 2.17 6.41 2.86
CA HIS A 144 1.91 6.88 1.49
C HIS A 144 2.65 8.20 1.20
N ALA A 145 2.67 9.15 2.14
CA ALA A 145 3.43 10.39 1.98
C ALA A 145 4.93 10.14 1.79
N GLN A 146 5.52 9.24 2.59
CA GLN A 146 6.92 8.83 2.45
C GLN A 146 7.18 8.18 1.08
N ILE A 147 6.34 7.24 0.63
CA ILE A 147 6.51 6.63 -0.69
C ILE A 147 6.46 7.70 -1.78
N ALA A 148 5.46 8.58 -1.77
CA ALA A 148 5.34 9.61 -2.78
C ALA A 148 6.56 10.54 -2.82
N TRP A 149 7.07 10.91 -1.66
CA TRP A 149 8.28 11.72 -1.53
C TRP A 149 9.52 11.01 -2.06
N ASP A 150 9.78 9.78 -1.60
CA ASP A 150 10.99 9.03 -1.93
C ASP A 150 11.09 8.65 -3.41
N TYR A 151 9.95 8.37 -4.03
CA TYR A 151 9.84 8.14 -5.46
C TYR A 151 9.71 9.44 -6.27
N GLU A 152 9.70 10.61 -5.64
CA GLU A 152 9.48 11.90 -6.28
C GLU A 152 8.24 11.91 -7.19
N LEU A 153 7.14 11.35 -6.70
CA LEU A 153 5.86 11.30 -7.42
C LEU A 153 5.21 12.68 -7.37
N ARG A 154 5.21 13.39 -8.51
CA ARG A 154 4.76 14.77 -8.62
C ARG A 154 3.28 14.93 -8.97
N GLY A 155 2.63 13.87 -9.44
CA GLY A 155 1.20 13.86 -9.74
C GLY A 155 0.34 13.64 -8.49
N PRO A 156 -1.00 13.65 -8.64
CA PRO A 156 -1.91 13.52 -7.51
C PRO A 156 -1.74 12.21 -6.75
N GLN A 157 -1.53 12.30 -5.44
CA GLN A 157 -1.38 11.15 -4.57
C GLN A 157 -2.70 10.89 -3.82
N ILE A 158 -3.38 9.81 -4.18
CA ILE A 158 -4.68 9.41 -3.64
C ILE A 158 -4.49 8.25 -2.65
N HIS A 159 -4.85 8.44 -1.39
CA HIS A 159 -4.81 7.39 -0.39
C HIS A 159 -6.21 6.80 -0.17
N PHE A 160 -6.36 5.50 -0.39
CA PHE A 160 -7.56 4.78 0.05
C PHE A 160 -7.33 4.12 1.40
N ALA A 161 -7.98 4.63 2.44
CA ALA A 161 -7.88 4.10 3.80
C ALA A 161 -9.10 3.22 4.15
N TRP A 162 -8.88 1.92 4.23
CA TRP A 162 -9.91 0.95 4.65
C TRP A 162 -9.75 0.62 6.15
N PRO A 163 -10.81 0.17 6.84
CA PRO A 163 -10.85 -0.04 8.30
C PRO A 163 -10.04 -1.26 8.76
N SER A 164 -8.71 -1.16 8.66
CA SER A 164 -7.80 -2.06 9.36
C SER A 164 -7.80 -1.76 10.86
N ALA A 165 -7.85 -2.84 11.63
CA ALA A 165 -7.74 -2.92 13.08
C ALA A 165 -6.47 -2.32 13.65
N ALA A 166 -5.40 -2.27 12.85
CA ALA A 166 -4.05 -1.97 13.33
C ALA A 166 -3.60 -2.90 14.46
N HIS A 167 -4.01 -4.18 14.41
CA HIS A 167 -3.67 -5.14 15.45
C HIS A 167 -3.22 -6.49 14.85
N PRO A 168 -2.03 -7.00 15.22
CA PRO A 168 -1.48 -8.23 14.66
C PRO A 168 -2.31 -9.52 14.88
N LEU A 169 -3.26 -9.50 15.81
CA LEU A 169 -4.14 -10.65 16.08
C LEU A 169 -5.54 -10.51 15.48
N GLU A 170 -5.85 -9.36 14.86
CA GLU A 170 -7.17 -9.09 14.27
C GLU A 170 -7.18 -9.32 12.75
N TYR A 171 -6.41 -10.31 12.25
CA TYR A 171 -6.32 -10.64 10.81
C TYR A 171 -7.69 -10.96 10.19
N ALA A 172 -8.53 -11.74 10.88
CA ALA A 172 -9.88 -12.08 10.39
C ALA A 172 -10.77 -10.83 10.26
N TYR A 173 -10.69 -9.92 11.24
CA TYR A 173 -11.39 -8.63 11.17
C TYR A 173 -10.93 -7.83 9.95
N ASP A 174 -9.62 -7.75 9.73
CA ASP A 174 -9.03 -7.04 8.59
C ASP A 174 -9.47 -7.65 7.24
N ARG A 175 -9.52 -8.97 7.15
CA ARG A 175 -9.98 -9.68 5.94
C ARG A 175 -11.44 -9.36 5.61
N ASP A 176 -12.32 -9.39 6.61
CA ASP A 176 -13.73 -9.00 6.44
C ASP A 176 -13.85 -7.50 6.12
N SER A 177 -13.05 -6.65 6.76
CA SER A 177 -13.02 -5.20 6.53
C SER A 177 -12.59 -4.87 5.09
N VAL A 178 -11.62 -5.60 4.53
CA VAL A 178 -11.24 -5.49 3.13
C VAL A 178 -12.41 -5.84 2.22
N LEU A 179 -13.06 -6.98 2.42
CA LEU A 179 -14.19 -7.40 1.57
C LEU A 179 -15.38 -6.44 1.66
N ILE A 180 -15.62 -5.82 2.82
CA ILE A 180 -16.62 -4.76 2.98
C ILE A 180 -16.19 -3.48 2.27
N ALA A 181 -14.90 -3.12 2.32
CA ALA A 181 -14.37 -1.92 1.67
C ALA A 181 -14.34 -2.02 0.14
N ARG A 182 -14.50 -3.23 -0.43
CA ARG A 182 -14.54 -3.49 -1.88
C ARG A 182 -15.51 -2.56 -2.62
N ASP A 183 -16.75 -2.48 -2.14
CA ASP A 183 -17.80 -1.70 -2.80
C ASP A 183 -17.46 -0.19 -2.80
N HIS A 184 -16.83 0.28 -1.71
CA HIS A 184 -16.37 1.65 -1.57
C HIS A 184 -15.23 1.97 -2.53
N LEU A 185 -14.22 1.09 -2.65
CA LEU A 185 -13.13 1.28 -3.60
C LEU A 185 -13.64 1.21 -5.05
N ALA A 186 -14.50 0.26 -5.37
CA ALA A 186 -15.11 0.15 -6.69
C ALA A 186 -15.90 1.43 -7.06
N THR A 187 -16.63 2.01 -6.11
CA THR A 187 -17.34 3.28 -6.30
C THR A 187 -16.37 4.44 -6.54
N LEU A 188 -15.30 4.53 -5.75
CA LEU A 188 -14.27 5.56 -5.93
C LEU A 188 -13.60 5.48 -7.29
N LEU A 189 -13.17 4.27 -7.72
CA LEU A 189 -12.54 4.05 -9.01
C LEU A 189 -13.46 4.47 -10.16
N ARG A 190 -14.74 4.07 -10.13
CA ARG A 190 -15.71 4.55 -11.12
C ARG A 190 -15.80 6.07 -11.12
N THR A 191 -15.87 6.70 -9.95
CA THR A 191 -16.00 8.16 -9.86
C THR A 191 -14.79 8.89 -10.42
N LEU A 192 -13.57 8.39 -10.16
CA LEU A 192 -12.32 8.95 -10.68
C LEU A 192 -12.19 8.77 -12.21
N LEU A 193 -12.59 7.61 -12.73
CA LEU A 193 -12.38 7.21 -14.13
C LEU A 193 -13.57 7.53 -15.05
N HIS A 194 -14.71 7.95 -14.50
CA HIS A 194 -15.90 8.30 -15.27
C HIS A 194 -15.69 9.56 -16.11
N LYS A 195 -14.94 10.55 -15.60
CA LYS A 195 -14.62 11.78 -16.32
C LYS A 195 -13.29 11.65 -17.05
N ASN A 196 -13.31 11.86 -18.37
CA ASN A 196 -12.13 11.75 -19.22
C ASN A 196 -11.00 12.67 -18.72
N GLY A 197 -9.77 12.16 -18.69
CA GLY A 197 -8.55 12.97 -18.49
C GLY A 197 -7.64 12.56 -17.34
N LEU A 198 -8.09 11.72 -16.38
CA LEU A 198 -7.22 11.26 -15.30
C LEU A 198 -6.48 9.98 -15.70
N ARG A 199 -5.16 10.08 -15.92
CA ARG A 199 -4.27 8.91 -15.98
C ARG A 199 -4.04 8.43 -14.54
N LEU A 200 -4.48 7.21 -14.20
CA LEU A 200 -4.49 6.71 -12.83
C LEU A 200 -3.81 5.34 -12.73
N SER A 201 -2.76 5.26 -11.90
CA SER A 201 -2.12 4.00 -11.51
C SER A 201 -2.58 3.53 -10.14
N LEU A 202 -2.84 2.22 -10.00
CA LEU A 202 -3.21 1.62 -8.73
C LEU A 202 -2.01 0.91 -8.12
N VAL A 203 -1.77 1.13 -6.82
CA VAL A 203 -0.72 0.45 -6.06
C VAL A 203 -1.33 -0.12 -4.79
N GLY A 204 -1.35 -1.44 -4.65
CA GLY A 204 -1.87 -2.11 -3.45
C GLY A 204 -0.76 -2.88 -2.76
N HIS A 205 -0.66 -2.73 -1.44
CA HIS A 205 0.25 -3.53 -0.62
C HIS A 205 -0.49 -4.62 0.13
N SER A 206 0.01 -5.87 0.10
CA SER A 206 -0.48 -6.96 0.95
C SER A 206 -1.99 -7.18 0.79
N MET A 207 -2.76 -7.09 1.88
CA MET A 207 -4.22 -7.20 1.85
C MET A 207 -4.90 -6.06 1.06
N GLY A 208 -4.21 -4.94 0.83
CA GLY A 208 -4.64 -3.89 -0.10
C GLY A 208 -4.62 -4.34 -1.56
N SER A 209 -3.74 -5.29 -1.93
CA SER A 209 -3.76 -5.92 -3.25
C SER A 209 -5.01 -6.77 -3.45
N LEU A 210 -5.42 -7.53 -2.43
CA LEU A 210 -6.68 -8.27 -2.42
C LEU A 210 -7.87 -7.33 -2.65
N LEU A 211 -7.88 -6.19 -1.93
CA LEU A 211 -8.91 -5.17 -2.08
C LEU A 211 -8.99 -4.60 -3.51
N ILE A 212 -7.85 -4.29 -4.13
CA ILE A 212 -7.81 -3.84 -5.52
C ILE A 212 -8.41 -4.90 -6.45
N MET A 213 -7.96 -6.15 -6.35
CA MET A 213 -8.46 -7.22 -7.22
C MET A 213 -9.96 -7.47 -7.05
N GLU A 214 -10.46 -7.43 -5.83
CA GLU A 214 -11.89 -7.55 -5.54
C GLU A 214 -12.69 -6.37 -6.13
N ALA A 215 -12.19 -5.14 -6.02
CA ALA A 215 -12.85 -3.96 -6.58
C ALA A 215 -12.84 -3.99 -8.12
N LEU A 216 -11.72 -4.36 -8.74
CA LEU A 216 -11.61 -4.54 -10.18
C LEU A 216 -12.56 -5.63 -10.66
N ARG A 217 -12.56 -6.81 -10.03
CA ARG A 217 -13.50 -7.90 -10.36
C ARG A 217 -14.95 -7.42 -10.34
N GLN A 218 -15.35 -6.68 -9.30
CA GLN A 218 -16.71 -6.14 -9.21
C GLN A 218 -17.02 -5.14 -10.33
N ILE A 219 -16.06 -4.27 -10.69
CA ILE A 219 -16.22 -3.37 -11.83
C ILE A 219 -16.36 -4.20 -13.12
N GLY A 220 -15.48 -5.16 -13.40
CA GLY A 220 -15.52 -5.97 -14.62
C GLY A 220 -16.83 -6.77 -14.79
N LEU A 221 -17.43 -7.23 -13.69
CA LEU A 221 -18.71 -7.94 -13.72
C LEU A 221 -19.92 -7.04 -14.00
N THR A 222 -19.83 -5.75 -13.70
CA THR A 222 -20.98 -4.82 -13.73
C THR A 222 -20.85 -3.73 -14.78
N ASP A 223 -19.64 -3.42 -15.21
CA ASP A 223 -19.35 -2.34 -16.14
C ASP A 223 -18.92 -2.88 -17.50
N ARG A 224 -19.75 -2.63 -18.51
CA ARG A 224 -19.45 -2.94 -19.92
C ARG A 224 -18.77 -1.79 -20.68
N GLN A 225 -18.48 -0.67 -20.00
CA GLN A 225 -17.98 0.57 -20.61
C GLN A 225 -16.46 0.72 -20.54
N GLY A 226 -15.73 -0.32 -20.10
CA GLY A 226 -14.27 -0.33 -20.10
C GLY A 226 -13.65 0.63 -19.08
N THR A 227 -14.26 0.85 -17.90
CA THR A 227 -13.65 1.69 -16.84
C THR A 227 -12.23 1.23 -16.50
N ILE A 228 -12.02 -0.08 -16.42
CA ILE A 228 -10.73 -0.68 -16.06
C ILE A 228 -9.66 -0.43 -17.14
N ASP A 229 -10.06 -0.34 -18.41
CA ASP A 229 -9.14 -0.09 -19.54
C ASP A 229 -8.55 1.33 -19.50
N LYS A 230 -9.09 2.23 -18.66
CA LYS A 230 -8.57 3.60 -18.48
C LYS A 230 -7.44 3.69 -17.44
N LEU A 231 -7.16 2.60 -16.73
CA LEU A 231 -6.06 2.56 -15.76
C LEU A 231 -4.73 2.64 -16.48
N ALA A 232 -3.84 3.46 -15.94
CA ALA A 232 -2.48 3.62 -16.46
C ALA A 232 -1.59 2.44 -16.09
N SER A 233 -1.76 1.88 -14.90
CA SER A 233 -1.15 0.61 -14.48
C SER A 233 -1.85 0.05 -13.24
N VAL A 234 -1.61 -1.22 -12.95
CA VAL A 234 -1.94 -1.83 -11.65
C VAL A 234 -0.70 -2.53 -11.12
N THR A 235 -0.26 -2.17 -9.92
CA THR A 235 0.87 -2.76 -9.22
C THR A 235 0.43 -3.38 -7.90
N LEU A 236 0.66 -4.68 -7.73
CA LEU A 236 0.43 -5.41 -6.49
C LEU A 236 1.77 -5.70 -5.81
N VAL A 237 1.97 -5.18 -4.61
CA VAL A 237 3.21 -5.36 -3.84
C VAL A 237 2.99 -6.35 -2.71
N SER A 238 3.77 -7.43 -2.70
CA SER A 238 3.69 -8.55 -1.75
C SER A 238 2.24 -8.99 -1.48
N PRO A 239 1.47 -9.31 -2.54
CA PRO A 239 0.02 -9.48 -2.44
C PRO A 239 -0.38 -10.65 -1.51
N ASP A 240 -1.23 -10.37 -0.53
CA ASP A 240 -1.86 -11.42 0.30
C ASP A 240 -3.12 -11.96 -0.40
N ILE A 241 -2.91 -12.66 -1.51
CA ILE A 241 -3.97 -13.26 -2.33
C ILE A 241 -3.60 -14.73 -2.56
N ASP A 242 -4.57 -15.62 -2.40
CA ASP A 242 -4.42 -17.02 -2.82
C ASP A 242 -4.33 -17.10 -4.36
N MET A 243 -3.47 -17.95 -4.91
CA MET A 243 -3.28 -18.02 -6.38
C MET A 243 -4.56 -18.41 -7.13
N ASP A 244 -5.34 -19.37 -6.60
CA ASP A 244 -6.59 -19.78 -7.25
C ASP A 244 -7.66 -18.69 -7.15
N LEU A 245 -7.69 -17.96 -6.03
CA LEU A 245 -8.50 -16.74 -5.92
C LEU A 245 -8.08 -15.70 -6.96
N PHE A 246 -6.79 -15.42 -7.09
CA PHE A 246 -6.29 -14.45 -8.07
C PHE A 246 -6.67 -14.84 -9.50
N ARG A 247 -6.48 -16.11 -9.88
CA ARG A 247 -6.90 -16.63 -11.19
C ARG A 247 -8.40 -16.48 -11.42
N SER A 248 -9.21 -16.78 -10.42
CA SER A 248 -10.67 -16.59 -10.49
C SER A 248 -11.05 -15.12 -10.69
N GLN A 249 -10.38 -14.20 -10.00
CA GLN A 249 -10.55 -12.76 -10.17
C GLN A 249 -10.11 -12.29 -11.56
N ALA A 250 -8.94 -12.70 -12.03
CA ALA A 250 -8.41 -12.38 -13.34
C ALA A 250 -9.30 -12.91 -14.47
N ALA A 251 -9.79 -14.16 -14.37
CA ALA A 251 -10.73 -14.73 -15.33
C ALA A 251 -12.05 -13.94 -15.39
N SER A 252 -12.52 -13.42 -14.25
CA SER A 252 -13.73 -12.61 -14.18
C SER A 252 -13.58 -11.22 -14.82
N LEU A 253 -12.34 -10.73 -14.93
CA LEU A 253 -12.03 -9.51 -15.67
C LEU A 253 -11.96 -9.74 -17.18
N GLY A 254 -11.73 -10.99 -17.61
CA GLY A 254 -11.49 -11.37 -19.00
C GLY A 254 -10.11 -10.94 -19.49
N ARG A 255 -9.78 -9.65 -19.36
CA ARG A 255 -8.46 -9.09 -19.66
C ARG A 255 -8.00 -8.20 -18.50
N LEU A 256 -6.78 -8.42 -18.03
CA LEU A 256 -6.17 -7.56 -17.02
C LEU A 256 -5.79 -6.19 -17.63
N PRO A 257 -5.93 -5.08 -16.90
CA PRO A 257 -5.40 -3.79 -17.32
C PRO A 257 -3.89 -3.87 -17.44
N GLN A 258 -3.31 -3.28 -18.49
CA GLN A 258 -1.88 -3.35 -18.77
C GLN A 258 -1.21 -1.97 -18.67
N PRO A 259 0.00 -1.86 -18.11
CA PRO A 259 0.76 -2.95 -17.46
C PRO A 259 0.16 -3.40 -16.13
N PHE A 260 0.11 -4.72 -15.94
CA PHE A 260 -0.19 -5.35 -14.65
C PHE A 260 1.10 -5.87 -14.03
N ILE A 261 1.47 -5.38 -12.85
CA ILE A 261 2.76 -5.64 -12.21
C ILE A 261 2.53 -6.33 -10.87
N VAL A 262 3.27 -7.40 -10.61
CA VAL A 262 3.33 -8.08 -9.30
C VAL A 262 4.76 -8.00 -8.77
N ALA A 263 4.96 -7.28 -7.69
CA ALA A 263 6.25 -7.08 -7.05
C ALA A 263 6.33 -7.91 -5.76
N VAL A 264 7.30 -8.81 -5.65
CA VAL A 264 7.37 -9.84 -4.60
C VAL A 264 8.77 -9.94 -4.00
N ALA A 265 8.86 -10.50 -2.79
CA ALA A 265 10.11 -10.93 -2.18
C ALA A 265 9.88 -12.31 -1.54
N GLN A 266 10.57 -13.34 -2.03
CA GLN A 266 10.33 -14.74 -1.65
C GLN A 266 10.70 -15.06 -0.20
N ASN A 267 11.56 -14.24 0.43
CA ASN A 267 11.92 -14.36 1.85
C ASN A 267 10.98 -13.57 2.79
N ASP A 268 9.79 -13.23 2.32
CA ASP A 268 8.76 -12.54 3.07
C ASP A 268 8.09 -13.49 4.09
N ARG A 269 8.51 -13.36 5.35
CA ARG A 269 7.98 -14.14 6.48
C ARG A 269 6.49 -13.89 6.72
N LEU A 270 5.95 -12.72 6.38
CA LEU A 270 4.55 -12.38 6.64
C LEU A 270 3.60 -13.08 5.67
N LEU A 271 3.99 -13.28 4.41
CA LEU A 271 3.23 -14.11 3.47
C LEU A 271 3.20 -15.58 3.94
N GLY A 272 4.33 -16.10 4.44
CA GLY A 272 4.37 -17.45 5.03
C GLY A 272 3.45 -17.62 6.25
N LEU A 273 3.34 -16.60 7.10
CA LEU A 273 2.39 -16.60 8.23
C LEU A 273 0.93 -16.50 7.76
N ALA A 274 0.64 -15.67 6.75
CA ALA A 274 -0.69 -15.56 6.16
C ALA A 274 -1.13 -16.87 5.49
N SER A 275 -0.23 -17.59 4.82
CA SER A 275 -0.46 -18.97 4.35
C SER A 275 -0.83 -19.90 5.50
N GLY A 276 -0.10 -19.84 6.62
CA GLY A 276 -0.39 -20.67 7.80
C GLY A 276 -1.77 -20.39 8.41
N LEU A 277 -2.20 -19.13 8.46
CA LEU A 277 -3.52 -18.72 8.96
C LEU A 277 -4.67 -19.07 8.01
N SER A 278 -4.40 -19.26 6.71
CA SER A 278 -5.39 -19.64 5.70
C SER A 278 -5.36 -21.11 5.31
N GLY A 279 -4.79 -21.98 6.15
CA GLY A 279 -4.81 -23.42 5.92
C GLY A 279 -3.78 -23.94 4.91
N GLY A 280 -2.72 -23.18 4.63
CA GLY A 280 -1.53 -23.67 3.90
C GLY A 280 -1.52 -23.44 2.39
N ALA A 281 -2.50 -22.73 1.83
CA ALA A 281 -2.52 -22.45 0.40
C ALA A 281 -1.38 -21.49 -0.03
N ALA A 282 -0.87 -21.71 -1.25
CA ALA A 282 0.17 -20.88 -1.85
C ALA A 282 -0.36 -19.47 -2.11
N ARG A 283 0.41 -18.45 -1.69
CA ARG A 283 0.07 -17.05 -1.94
C ARG A 283 0.76 -16.56 -3.20
N LEU A 284 0.03 -15.70 -3.91
CA LEU A 284 0.47 -15.02 -5.12
C LEU A 284 1.87 -14.44 -4.94
N GLY A 285 2.82 -14.92 -5.75
CA GLY A 285 4.22 -14.49 -5.67
C GLY A 285 5.17 -15.49 -5.05
N SER A 286 4.73 -16.73 -4.83
CA SER A 286 5.63 -17.84 -4.51
C SER A 286 6.46 -18.25 -5.74
N VAL A 287 7.56 -18.98 -5.55
CA VAL A 287 8.46 -19.41 -6.64
C VAL A 287 7.72 -20.19 -7.72
N GLU A 288 6.70 -20.97 -7.34
CA GLU A 288 5.89 -21.82 -8.23
C GLU A 288 4.93 -21.00 -9.13
N ASP A 289 4.76 -19.71 -8.85
CA ASP A 289 3.75 -18.86 -9.47
C ASP A 289 4.27 -17.98 -10.62
N LEU A 290 5.58 -17.73 -10.70
CA LEU A 290 6.14 -16.73 -11.61
C LEU A 290 5.86 -17.03 -13.09
N ASP A 291 6.04 -18.27 -13.53
CA ASP A 291 5.76 -18.70 -14.90
C ASP A 291 4.26 -18.56 -15.24
N GLN A 292 3.40 -18.79 -14.23
CA GLN A 292 1.96 -18.70 -14.39
C GLN A 292 1.50 -17.24 -14.51
N LEU A 293 2.18 -16.32 -13.82
CA LEU A 293 1.92 -14.89 -13.93
C LEU A 293 2.34 -14.36 -15.30
N GLU A 294 3.49 -14.80 -15.81
CA GLU A 294 3.91 -14.44 -17.17
C GLU A 294 2.91 -14.93 -18.23
N ALA A 295 2.37 -16.15 -18.07
CA ALA A 295 1.33 -16.68 -18.96
C ALA A 295 0.01 -15.86 -18.94
N LEU A 296 -0.23 -15.09 -17.88
CA LEU A 296 -1.35 -14.15 -17.77
C LEU A 296 -1.01 -12.75 -18.28
N GLY A 297 0.18 -12.54 -18.84
CA GLY A 297 0.68 -11.24 -19.28
C GLY A 297 0.95 -10.29 -18.11
N ILE A 298 1.36 -10.82 -16.95
CA ILE A 298 1.71 -10.02 -15.78
C ILE A 298 3.22 -9.86 -15.73
N SER A 299 3.67 -8.62 -15.57
CA SER A 299 5.07 -8.30 -15.30
C SER A 299 5.39 -8.59 -13.84
N THR A 300 6.54 -9.20 -13.57
CA THR A 300 6.96 -9.55 -12.21
C THR A 300 8.26 -8.83 -11.82
N ILE A 301 8.31 -8.34 -10.60
CA ILE A 301 9.51 -7.75 -10.00
C ILE A 301 9.87 -8.58 -8.77
N ASP A 302 10.93 -9.36 -8.85
CA ASP A 302 11.42 -10.17 -7.74
C ASP A 302 12.57 -9.45 -7.02
N MET A 303 12.30 -9.03 -5.79
CA MET A 303 13.22 -8.32 -4.91
C MET A 303 13.82 -9.20 -3.81
N THR A 304 13.74 -10.52 -3.93
CA THR A 304 14.20 -11.47 -2.90
C THR A 304 15.63 -11.19 -2.45
N GLY A 305 16.54 -10.91 -3.38
CA GLY A 305 17.94 -10.67 -3.08
C GLY A 305 18.21 -9.34 -2.35
N LEU A 306 17.24 -8.44 -2.26
CA LEU A 306 17.33 -7.20 -1.48
C LEU A 306 16.92 -7.38 -0.01
N GLY A 307 16.37 -8.54 0.34
CA GLY A 307 15.97 -8.84 1.71
C GLY A 307 17.17 -9.07 2.63
N ASN A 308 17.11 -8.53 3.85
CA ASN A 308 18.19 -8.63 4.83
C ASN A 308 17.87 -9.57 6.02
N GLY A 309 16.90 -10.47 5.84
CA GLY A 309 16.41 -11.38 6.88
C GLY A 309 15.48 -10.77 7.94
N GLY A 310 15.12 -9.48 7.79
CA GLY A 310 14.17 -8.74 8.63
C GLY A 310 12.71 -8.74 8.11
N ASN A 311 12.00 -7.62 8.29
CA ASN A 311 10.63 -7.44 7.77
C ASN A 311 10.65 -7.07 6.26
N ASN A 312 10.76 -8.08 5.41
CA ASN A 312 10.84 -7.92 3.96
C ASN A 312 9.46 -7.77 3.28
N HIS A 313 8.39 -7.61 4.06
CA HIS A 313 7.02 -7.61 3.53
C HIS A 313 6.67 -6.38 2.68
N PHE A 314 7.47 -5.32 2.76
CA PHE A 314 7.25 -4.12 1.96
C PHE A 314 8.55 -3.41 1.54
N LEU A 315 9.48 -4.17 0.97
CA LEU A 315 10.78 -3.65 0.51
C LEU A 315 10.66 -2.38 -0.37
N PRO A 316 9.72 -2.27 -1.33
CA PRO A 316 9.58 -1.04 -2.13
C PRO A 316 9.31 0.23 -1.33
N GLY A 317 8.81 0.13 -0.09
CA GLY A 317 8.55 1.29 0.76
C GLY A 317 9.49 1.41 1.95
N THR A 318 10.28 0.38 2.29
CA THR A 318 11.09 0.36 3.52
C THR A 318 12.59 0.14 3.27
N SER A 319 12.98 -0.28 2.07
CA SER A 319 14.39 -0.48 1.71
C SER A 319 14.85 0.65 0.80
N SER A 320 15.78 1.48 1.28
CA SER A 320 16.40 2.55 0.48
C SER A 320 17.05 2.01 -0.80
N ALA A 321 17.63 0.80 -0.76
CA ALA A 321 18.20 0.13 -1.93
C ALA A 321 17.12 -0.27 -2.95
N ALA A 322 15.99 -0.81 -2.49
CA ALA A 322 14.87 -1.16 -3.38
C ALA A 322 14.26 0.10 -4.01
N ILE A 323 14.06 1.15 -3.21
CA ILE A 323 13.56 2.45 -3.68
C ILE A 323 14.48 3.03 -4.75
N ALA A 324 15.78 3.11 -4.48
CA ALA A 324 16.76 3.65 -5.43
C ALA A 324 16.79 2.86 -6.74
N LEU A 325 16.70 1.52 -6.67
CA LEU A 325 16.67 0.67 -7.85
C LEU A 325 15.42 0.91 -8.69
N ILE A 326 14.22 0.86 -8.07
CA ILE A 326 12.95 1.05 -8.77
C ILE A 326 12.88 2.46 -9.37
N LYS A 327 13.36 3.48 -8.65
CA LYS A 327 13.46 4.84 -9.16
C LYS A 327 14.38 4.94 -10.38
N GLY A 328 15.58 4.34 -10.30
CA GLY A 328 16.52 4.30 -11.42
C GLY A 328 15.96 3.59 -12.65
N LEU A 329 15.21 2.50 -12.46
CA LEU A 329 14.53 1.78 -13.54
C LEU A 329 13.47 2.63 -14.23
N ARG A 330 12.68 3.39 -13.48
CA ARG A 330 11.68 4.32 -14.03
C ARG A 330 12.36 5.40 -14.88
N GLU A 331 13.46 5.96 -14.39
CA GLU A 331 14.18 7.05 -15.06
C GLU A 331 14.96 6.59 -16.29
N ALA A 332 15.45 5.34 -16.29
CA ALA A 332 16.22 4.78 -17.39
C ALA A 332 15.38 4.45 -18.64
N ALA A 333 14.04 4.54 -18.57
CA ALA A 333 13.09 4.21 -19.64
C ALA A 333 13.54 3.01 -20.49
N PRO A 334 13.50 1.78 -19.95
CA PRO A 334 13.97 0.64 -20.70
C PRO A 334 13.09 0.47 -21.93
N GLY A 335 13.73 0.38 -23.11
CA GLY A 335 13.12 -0.23 -24.28
C GLY A 335 12.69 -1.68 -23.99
N PRO A 336 12.22 -2.45 -24.99
CA PRO A 336 11.65 -3.77 -24.75
C PRO A 336 12.74 -4.74 -24.27
N LEU A 337 12.91 -4.87 -22.95
CA LEU A 337 13.76 -5.85 -22.31
C LEU A 337 12.87 -6.98 -21.79
N SER A 338 13.14 -8.20 -22.26
CA SER A 338 12.30 -9.38 -21.95
C SER A 338 12.53 -9.88 -20.53
N THR A 339 13.76 -9.75 -20.03
CA THR A 339 14.12 -10.04 -18.64
C THR A 339 15.36 -9.21 -18.32
N LEU A 340 15.38 -8.55 -17.17
CA LEU A 340 16.52 -7.78 -16.71
C LEU A 340 16.88 -8.20 -15.28
N THR A 341 18.10 -8.70 -15.10
CA THR A 341 18.70 -8.91 -13.78
C THR A 341 19.59 -7.71 -13.45
N LEU A 342 19.21 -6.95 -12.42
CA LEU A 342 20.02 -5.85 -11.87
C LEU A 342 20.48 -6.22 -10.47
N GLY A 343 21.70 -6.77 -10.40
CA GLY A 343 22.27 -7.24 -9.15
C GLY A 343 21.34 -8.27 -8.47
N PRO A 344 20.83 -8.01 -7.26
CA PRO A 344 19.98 -8.94 -6.53
C PRO A 344 18.49 -8.95 -6.94
N VAL A 345 18.09 -8.17 -7.95
CA VAL A 345 16.68 -8.06 -8.40
C VAL A 345 16.51 -8.61 -9.81
N ASN A 346 15.46 -9.40 -9.99
CA ASN A 346 15.04 -9.92 -11.29
C ASN A 346 13.74 -9.24 -11.72
N ILE A 347 13.69 -8.78 -12.98
CA ILE A 347 12.53 -8.13 -13.56
C ILE A 347 12.14 -8.86 -14.83
N THR A 348 10.90 -9.34 -14.88
CA THR A 348 10.31 -9.92 -16.08
C THR A 348 9.19 -8.98 -16.55
N LEU A 349 9.36 -8.42 -17.75
CA LEU A 349 8.36 -7.53 -18.35
C LEU A 349 7.53 -8.33 -19.34
N SER A 350 6.23 -8.42 -19.08
CA SER A 350 5.26 -8.99 -20.02
C SER A 350 5.11 -8.06 -21.23
N ARG A 351 5.11 -8.62 -22.44
CA ARG A 351 4.98 -7.88 -23.71
C ARG A 351 3.57 -7.41 -24.00
#